data_AF-A0A167A1Z0-F1
#
_entry.id   AF-A0A167A1Z0-F1
#
_cell.length_a   1.000
_cell.length_b   1.000
_cell.length_c   1.000
_cell.angle_alpha   90.00
_cell.angle_beta   90.00
_cell.angle_gamma   90.00
#
_symmetry.space_group_name_H-M   'P 1'
#
loop_
_entity.id
_entity.type
_entity.pdbx_description
1 polymer ?
#
loop_
_entity_poly.entity_id
_entity_poly.type
_entity_poly.pdbx_seq_one_letter_code
_entity_poly.pdbx_strand_id
1 'polypeptide(L)'
;MKLTTHKIRVGELNLQKYWGALGMGFLARSPSRRSAARRARKAYHLRSRSLETEAMMRFAREHHELTQWLLRQAAAYARRPDHGLLILAWFGRLFADYQMTRENLATGEAVLMDESFAQKAFSLVNHLEIPPEKISEYISLTPMPDYVVPPFVSGSTLVERLEQRGWPGWAKPGSESAKQHFVEDWLATQDIIQSAYQQQAVPVIRLDNNASGTQQLDRQLAVLANALPGRPALG
;
A
#
# COMPACT_ATOMS: atom_id res chain seq x y z
N MET A 1 -4.72 19.33 41.11
CA MET A 1 -5.08 18.10 40.36
C MET A 1 -3.78 17.42 39.93
N LYS A 2 -3.57 16.12 40.17
CA LYS A 2 -2.34 15.43 39.75
C LYS A 2 -2.46 14.97 38.29
N LEU A 3 -1.51 15.33 37.44
CA LEU A 3 -1.41 14.83 36.07
C LEU A 3 -0.56 13.54 36.06
N THR A 4 -1.16 12.43 35.66
CA THR A 4 -0.51 11.11 35.64
C THR A 4 0.20 10.90 34.30
N THR A 5 1.49 11.29 34.21
CA THR A 5 2.25 11.19 32.96
C THR A 5 2.70 9.76 32.67
N HIS A 6 1.89 9.00 31.92
CA HIS A 6 2.22 7.63 31.52
C HIS A 6 3.33 7.58 30.46
N LYS A 7 4.60 7.53 30.90
CA LYS A 7 5.75 7.21 30.03
C LYS A 7 5.69 5.74 29.61
N ILE A 8 5.15 5.47 28.42
CA ILE A 8 5.26 4.16 27.77
C ILE A 8 6.71 4.00 27.29
N ARG A 9 7.42 2.99 27.79
CA ARG A 9 8.73 2.60 27.23
C ARG A 9 8.51 1.85 25.92
N VAL A 10 9.15 2.29 24.84
CA VAL A 10 9.15 1.57 23.55
C VAL A 10 10.20 0.45 23.61
N GLY A 11 9.91 -0.56 24.43
CA GLY A 11 10.64 -1.82 24.50
C GLY A 11 9.63 -2.95 24.57
N GLU A 12 9.83 -3.99 23.76
CA GLU A 12 8.98 -5.20 23.74
C GLU A 12 7.49 -4.94 23.45
N LEU A 13 7.19 -4.19 22.39
CA LEU A 13 5.91 -4.35 21.69
C LEU A 13 5.84 -5.78 21.12
N ASN A 14 5.19 -6.69 21.85
CA ASN A 14 4.98 -8.06 21.42
C ASN A 14 4.00 -8.10 20.22
N LEU A 15 4.55 -7.99 19.01
CA LEU A 15 3.79 -7.85 17.77
C LEU A 15 2.81 -9.01 17.54
N GLN A 16 3.16 -10.25 17.91
CA GLN A 16 2.25 -11.40 17.81
C GLN A 16 0.94 -11.19 18.57
N LYS A 17 0.99 -10.53 19.74
CA LYS A 17 -0.19 -10.23 20.55
C LYS A 17 -1.13 -9.21 19.90
N TYR A 18 -0.60 -8.25 19.13
CA TYR A 18 -1.40 -7.25 18.42
C TYR A 18 -1.96 -7.79 17.11
N TRP A 19 -1.15 -8.47 16.29
CA TRP A 19 -1.61 -9.07 15.03
C TRP A 19 -2.64 -10.19 15.25
N GLY A 20 -2.49 -10.99 16.31
CA GLY A 20 -3.46 -12.04 16.66
C GLY A 20 -4.87 -11.52 16.99
N ALA A 21 -5.00 -10.25 17.42
CA ALA A 21 -6.30 -9.66 17.76
C ALA A 21 -7.14 -9.26 16.53
N LEU A 22 -6.50 -8.93 15.40
CA LEU A 22 -7.17 -8.40 14.20
C LEU A 22 -7.87 -9.47 13.34
N GLY A 23 -7.80 -10.75 13.73
CA GLY A 23 -8.34 -11.87 12.94
C GLY A 23 -9.83 -12.22 13.15
N MET A 24 -10.58 -11.45 13.96
CA MET A 24 -11.83 -11.89 14.61
C MET A 24 -13.10 -11.12 14.19
N GLY A 25 -14.10 -11.87 13.67
CA GLY A 25 -15.41 -11.38 13.18
C GLY A 25 -15.65 -11.83 11.73
N PHE A 26 -16.83 -12.31 11.30
CA PHE A 26 -18.16 -12.39 11.93
C PHE A 26 -18.96 -13.62 11.39
N LEU A 27 -20.19 -13.84 11.87
CA LEU A 27 -21.26 -14.74 11.36
C LEU A 27 -21.23 -16.29 11.60
N ALA A 28 -22.44 -16.80 11.86
CA ALA A 28 -22.89 -18.20 11.98
C ALA A 28 -24.42 -18.22 11.72
N ARG A 29 -25.19 -19.32 11.59
CA ARG A 29 -24.96 -20.78 11.76
C ARG A 29 -24.67 -21.43 10.38
N SER A 30 -25.11 -22.61 9.90
CA SER A 30 -25.94 -23.74 10.35
C SER A 30 -25.39 -25.08 9.77
N PRO A 31 -25.77 -26.28 10.29
CA PRO A 31 -24.87 -27.44 10.26
C PRO A 31 -25.35 -28.67 9.48
N SER A 32 -24.47 -29.23 8.65
CA SER A 32 -24.28 -30.69 8.39
C SER A 32 -23.28 -30.86 7.24
N ARG A 33 -23.74 -30.92 5.98
CA ARG A 33 -22.88 -31.08 4.79
C ARG A 33 -21.96 -29.88 4.54
N ARG A 34 -22.37 -28.67 4.95
CA ARG A 34 -21.49 -27.47 4.98
C ARG A 34 -20.26 -27.65 5.88
N SER A 35 -20.23 -28.61 6.81
CA SER A 35 -19.13 -28.75 7.77
C SER A 35 -17.80 -29.16 7.14
N ALA A 36 -17.81 -30.07 6.15
CA ALA A 36 -16.59 -30.47 5.45
C ALA A 36 -16.02 -29.33 4.60
N ALA A 37 -16.84 -28.74 3.71
CA ALA A 37 -16.42 -27.60 2.88
C ALA A 37 -16.04 -26.36 3.71
N ARG A 38 -16.71 -26.09 4.85
CA ARG A 38 -16.32 -25.01 5.77
C ARG A 38 -15.06 -25.35 6.57
N ARG A 39 -14.81 -26.61 6.94
CA ARG A 39 -13.52 -27.02 7.52
C ARG A 39 -12.40 -26.93 6.50
N ALA A 40 -12.63 -27.32 5.24
CA ALA A 40 -11.66 -27.20 4.15
C ALA A 40 -11.36 -25.72 3.83
N ARG A 41 -12.39 -24.87 3.62
CA ARG A 41 -12.18 -23.42 3.45
C ARG A 41 -11.58 -22.77 4.70
N LYS A 42 -11.98 -23.13 5.92
CA LYS A 42 -11.34 -22.59 7.14
C LYS A 42 -9.90 -23.07 7.29
N ALA A 43 -9.57 -24.31 6.96
CA ALA A 43 -8.20 -24.82 6.99
C ALA A 43 -7.34 -24.21 5.86
N TYR A 44 -7.92 -23.97 4.68
CA TYR A 44 -7.28 -23.24 3.59
C TYR A 44 -7.02 -21.79 3.99
N HIS A 45 -8.02 -21.06 4.48
CA HIS A 45 -7.85 -19.69 5.01
C HIS A 45 -6.99 -19.61 6.28
N LEU A 46 -6.86 -20.67 7.07
CA LEU A 46 -5.93 -20.70 8.22
C LEU A 46 -4.50 -21.05 7.80
N ARG A 47 -4.31 -21.88 6.76
CA ARG A 47 -2.99 -22.17 6.16
C ARG A 47 -2.50 -21.01 5.30
N SER A 48 -3.39 -20.35 4.56
CA SER A 48 -3.07 -19.10 3.87
C SER A 48 -2.71 -18.07 4.93
N ARG A 49 -3.55 -17.82 5.95
CA ARG A 49 -3.22 -16.92 7.06
C ARG A 49 -1.95 -17.27 7.82
N SER A 50 -1.57 -18.55 7.99
CA SER A 50 -0.30 -18.88 8.63
C SER A 50 0.89 -18.51 7.73
N LEU A 51 0.85 -18.86 6.44
CA LEU A 51 1.88 -18.48 5.47
C LEU A 51 1.94 -16.95 5.27
N GLU A 52 0.81 -16.27 5.15
CA GLU A 52 0.66 -14.81 5.10
C GLU A 52 1.28 -14.17 6.36
N THR A 53 0.97 -14.67 7.56
CA THR A 53 1.52 -14.16 8.83
C THR A 53 3.02 -14.44 8.93
N GLU A 54 3.48 -15.61 8.53
CA GLU A 54 4.90 -15.96 8.53
C GLU A 54 5.70 -15.09 7.54
N ALA A 55 5.15 -14.83 6.35
CA ALA A 55 5.72 -13.95 5.34
C ALA A 55 5.74 -12.48 5.80
N MET A 56 4.62 -11.96 6.31
CA MET A 56 4.54 -10.64 6.97
C MET A 56 5.58 -10.51 8.08
N MET A 57 5.76 -11.54 8.91
CA MET A 57 6.72 -11.52 10.01
C MET A 57 8.16 -11.75 9.55
N ARG A 58 8.42 -12.35 8.38
CA ARG A 58 9.75 -12.35 7.73
C ARG A 58 10.08 -10.94 7.26
N PHE A 59 9.21 -10.35 6.44
CA PHE A 59 9.33 -8.98 5.94
C PHE A 59 9.57 -7.97 7.06
N ALA A 60 8.76 -8.01 8.13
CA ALA A 60 8.83 -7.07 9.24
C ALA A 60 10.10 -7.20 10.11
N ARG A 61 10.86 -8.31 9.99
CA ARG A 61 12.20 -8.45 10.59
C ARG A 61 13.30 -7.93 9.67
N GLU A 62 13.14 -8.09 8.37
CA GLU A 62 14.06 -7.59 7.35
C GLU A 62 13.97 -6.05 7.27
N HIS A 63 12.78 -5.54 6.96
CA HIS A 63 12.44 -4.12 6.91
C HIS A 63 11.97 -3.62 8.29
N HIS A 64 12.80 -3.85 9.30
CA HIS A 64 12.49 -3.52 10.70
C HIS A 64 12.37 -2.00 10.94
N GLU A 65 13.16 -1.17 10.25
CA GLU A 65 13.10 0.29 10.37
C GLU A 65 11.77 0.86 9.82
N LEU A 66 11.34 0.41 8.64
CA LEU A 66 10.02 0.69 8.07
C LEU A 66 8.90 0.29 9.03
N THR A 67 9.01 -0.91 9.60
CA THR A 67 8.04 -1.44 10.56
C THR A 67 7.98 -0.56 11.82
N GLN A 68 9.12 -0.15 12.37
CA GLN A 68 9.19 0.76 13.52
C GLN A 68 8.71 2.18 13.17
N TRP A 69 8.92 2.67 11.95
CA TRP A 69 8.38 3.93 11.48
C TRP A 69 6.85 3.88 11.44
N LEU A 70 6.27 2.89 10.74
CA LEU A 70 4.82 2.71 10.62
C LEU A 70 4.13 2.56 11.99
N LEU A 71 4.72 1.77 12.90
CA LEU A 71 4.22 1.62 14.27
C LEU A 71 4.26 2.94 15.06
N ARG A 72 5.30 3.76 14.89
CA ARG A 72 5.39 5.09 15.54
C ARG A 72 4.32 6.04 15.03
N GLN A 73 4.09 6.12 13.72
CA GLN A 73 3.05 7.01 13.18
C GLN A 73 1.64 6.54 13.55
N ALA A 74 1.35 5.23 13.44
CA ALA A 74 0.06 4.65 13.82
C ALA A 74 -0.24 4.80 15.33
N ALA A 75 0.78 4.72 16.20
CA ALA A 75 0.62 4.97 17.64
C ALA A 75 0.51 6.45 18.00
N ALA A 76 1.07 7.36 17.19
CA ALA A 76 0.94 8.80 17.36
C ALA A 76 -0.43 9.34 16.93
N TYR A 77 -1.16 8.62 16.07
CA TYR A 77 -2.47 9.04 15.54
C TYR A 77 -3.62 8.87 16.56
N ALA A 78 -3.59 9.70 17.60
CA ALA A 78 -4.54 9.67 18.72
C ALA A 78 -6.00 10.00 18.35
N ARG A 79 -6.25 10.58 17.17
CA ARG A 79 -7.61 11.01 16.74
C ARG A 79 -8.56 9.83 16.57
N ARG A 80 -8.11 8.72 15.96
CA ARG A 80 -8.90 7.51 15.72
C ARG A 80 -8.00 6.27 15.80
N PRO A 81 -7.79 5.65 16.97
CA PRO A 81 -6.82 4.55 17.13
C PRO A 81 -7.14 3.34 16.24
N ASP A 82 -8.42 3.09 15.93
CA ASP A 82 -8.85 2.04 15.00
C ASP A 82 -8.32 2.26 13.57
N HIS A 83 -8.08 3.50 13.14
CA HIS A 83 -7.45 3.79 11.85
C HIS A 83 -5.97 3.41 11.85
N GLY A 84 -5.27 3.62 12.96
CA GLY A 84 -3.89 3.12 13.15
C GLY A 84 -3.83 1.60 12.98
N LEU A 85 -4.73 0.87 13.64
CA LEU A 85 -4.82 -0.59 13.51
C LEU A 85 -5.24 -1.06 12.10
N LEU A 86 -6.16 -0.35 11.44
CA LEU A 86 -6.61 -0.66 10.08
C LEU A 86 -5.49 -0.47 9.06
N ILE A 87 -4.74 0.64 9.14
CA ILE A 87 -3.60 0.92 8.27
C ILE A 87 -2.47 -0.10 8.50
N LEU A 88 -2.18 -0.42 9.76
CA LEU A 88 -1.25 -1.50 10.09
C LEU A 88 -1.69 -2.85 9.49
N ALA A 89 -2.99 -3.19 9.50
CA ALA A 89 -3.50 -4.41 8.86
C ALA A 89 -3.32 -4.41 7.34
N TRP A 90 -3.50 -3.26 6.67
CA TRP A 90 -3.25 -3.13 5.22
C TRP A 90 -1.77 -3.25 4.88
N PHE A 91 -0.89 -2.66 5.68
CA PHE A 91 0.56 -2.85 5.55
C PHE A 91 0.99 -4.30 5.81
N GLY A 92 0.43 -4.96 6.84
CA GLY A 92 0.70 -6.36 7.13
C GLY A 92 0.33 -7.29 5.96
N ARG A 93 -0.74 -6.98 5.22
CA ARG A 93 -1.05 -7.68 3.98
C ARG A 93 -0.05 -7.38 2.87
N LEU A 94 0.29 -6.11 2.61
CA LEU A 94 1.30 -5.76 1.59
C LEU A 94 2.66 -6.42 1.87
N PHE A 95 3.06 -6.51 3.15
CA PHE A 95 4.27 -7.21 3.58
C PHE A 95 4.22 -8.71 3.24
N ALA A 96 3.08 -9.37 3.48
CA ALA A 96 2.87 -10.77 3.11
C ALA A 96 2.89 -10.96 1.58
N ASP A 97 2.10 -10.16 0.85
CA ASP A 97 1.96 -10.24 -0.60
C ASP A 97 3.32 -9.99 -1.29
N TYR A 98 4.09 -8.96 -0.89
CA TYR A 98 5.46 -8.71 -1.39
C TYR A 98 6.42 -9.86 -1.08
N GLN A 99 6.49 -10.30 0.19
CA GLN A 99 7.44 -11.33 0.61
C GLN A 99 7.17 -12.65 -0.10
N MET A 100 5.90 -13.07 -0.18
CA MET A 100 5.50 -14.31 -0.87
C MET A 100 5.81 -14.23 -2.36
N THR A 101 5.54 -13.09 -3.02
CA THR A 101 5.89 -12.90 -4.43
C THR A 101 7.41 -12.97 -4.64
N ARG A 102 8.20 -12.26 -3.84
CA ARG A 102 9.68 -12.26 -3.93
C ARG A 102 10.30 -13.63 -3.68
N GLU A 103 9.72 -14.43 -2.78
CA GLU A 103 10.18 -15.79 -2.46
C GLU A 103 9.80 -16.84 -3.52
N ASN A 104 8.91 -16.53 -4.47
CA ASN A 104 8.44 -17.46 -5.51
C ASN A 104 8.75 -16.99 -6.94
N LEU A 105 9.41 -15.84 -7.11
CA LEU A 105 9.76 -15.28 -8.42
C LEU A 105 10.87 -16.09 -9.09
N ALA A 106 10.62 -16.61 -10.30
CA ALA A 106 11.63 -17.35 -11.06
C ALA A 106 12.56 -16.42 -11.86
N THR A 107 13.75 -16.93 -12.21
CA THR A 107 14.73 -16.20 -13.02
C THR A 107 14.14 -15.82 -14.38
N GLY A 108 14.06 -14.51 -14.68
CA GLY A 108 13.50 -13.97 -15.92
C GLY A 108 12.01 -13.62 -15.86
N GLU A 109 11.34 -13.88 -14.74
CA GLU A 109 10.00 -13.34 -14.47
C GLU A 109 10.09 -11.89 -13.96
N ALA A 110 9.02 -11.11 -14.20
CA ALA A 110 8.88 -9.74 -13.73
C ALA A 110 7.51 -9.55 -13.07
N VAL A 111 7.46 -8.72 -12.02
CA VAL A 111 6.26 -8.49 -11.20
C VAL A 111 5.81 -7.04 -11.31
N LEU A 112 4.52 -6.84 -11.57
CA LEU A 112 3.86 -5.54 -11.49
C LEU A 112 3.00 -5.47 -10.23
N MET A 113 3.30 -4.52 -9.34
CA MET A 113 2.52 -4.28 -8.12
C MET A 113 1.68 -3.00 -8.25
N ASP A 114 0.39 -3.14 -8.56
CA ASP A 114 -0.57 -2.03 -8.61
C ASP A 114 -0.77 -1.41 -7.21
N GLU A 115 -1.05 -2.23 -6.19
CA GLU A 115 -1.11 -1.82 -4.77
C GLU A 115 0.27 -1.78 -4.07
N SER A 116 1.29 -1.18 -4.71
CA SER A 116 2.66 -1.10 -4.17
C SER A 116 2.81 -0.20 -2.93
N PHE A 117 4.01 -0.19 -2.32
CA PHE A 117 4.37 0.71 -1.22
C PHE A 117 4.16 2.20 -1.56
N ALA A 118 4.39 2.58 -2.82
CA ALA A 118 4.10 3.91 -3.34
C ALA A 118 2.61 4.26 -3.18
N GLN A 119 1.69 3.33 -3.49
CA GLN A 119 0.25 3.55 -3.32
C GLN A 119 -0.13 3.72 -1.84
N LYS A 120 0.53 3.00 -0.91
CA LYS A 120 0.21 3.10 0.53
C LYS A 120 0.69 4.40 1.18
N ALA A 121 1.56 5.18 0.53
CA ALA A 121 1.86 6.56 0.95
C ALA A 121 0.60 7.44 0.96
N PHE A 122 -0.28 7.30 -0.03
CA PHE A 122 -1.57 8.01 -0.03
C PHE A 122 -2.46 7.58 1.14
N SER A 123 -2.45 6.30 1.52
CA SER A 123 -3.17 5.80 2.71
C SER A 123 -2.62 6.41 4.01
N LEU A 124 -1.31 6.64 4.09
CA LEU A 124 -0.67 7.29 5.23
C LEU A 124 -1.09 8.76 5.36
N VAL A 125 -1.06 9.54 4.26
CA VAL A 125 -1.55 10.92 4.25
C VAL A 125 -3.05 10.99 4.60
N ASN A 126 -3.89 10.22 3.91
CA ASN A 126 -5.36 10.35 4.01
C ASN A 126 -6.01 9.71 5.25
N HIS A 127 -5.34 8.78 5.95
CA HIS A 127 -5.96 8.06 7.08
C HIS A 127 -5.21 8.19 8.41
N LEU A 128 -3.92 8.51 8.39
CA LEU A 128 -3.13 8.83 9.60
C LEU A 128 -2.73 10.31 9.65
N GLU A 129 -3.20 11.13 8.70
CA GLU A 129 -2.91 12.57 8.61
C GLU A 129 -1.40 12.88 8.62
N ILE A 130 -0.59 12.01 8.00
CA ILE A 130 0.86 12.19 7.93
C ILE A 130 1.19 13.38 7.02
N PRO A 131 1.95 14.39 7.51
CA PRO A 131 2.40 15.50 6.68
C PRO A 131 3.16 15.04 5.44
N PRO A 132 2.83 15.53 4.22
CA PRO A 132 3.40 15.03 2.97
C PRO A 132 4.93 15.03 2.91
N GLU A 133 5.62 15.97 3.59
CA GLU A 133 7.08 16.02 3.61
C GLU A 133 7.72 14.76 4.22
N LYS A 134 7.02 14.05 5.12
CA LYS A 134 7.47 12.78 5.71
C LYS A 134 7.30 11.57 4.81
N ILE A 135 6.63 11.72 3.66
CA ILE A 135 6.51 10.63 2.68
C ILE A 135 7.87 10.31 2.04
N SER A 136 8.79 11.28 1.99
CA SER A 136 10.20 11.04 1.61
C SER A 136 10.90 10.03 2.54
N GLU A 137 10.83 10.25 3.86
CA GLU A 137 11.35 9.35 4.90
C GLU A 137 10.72 7.95 4.77
N TYR A 138 9.39 7.87 4.63
CA TYR A 138 8.69 6.59 4.41
C TYR A 138 9.23 5.85 3.18
N ILE A 139 9.30 6.51 2.01
CA ILE A 139 9.76 5.87 0.77
C ILE A 139 11.22 5.39 0.90
N SER A 140 12.10 6.12 1.59
CA SER A 140 13.48 5.67 1.84
C SER A 140 13.62 4.41 2.72
N LEU A 141 12.56 4.02 3.42
CA LEU A 141 12.52 2.79 4.22
C LEU A 141 11.82 1.63 3.48
N THR A 142 11.22 1.87 2.30
CA THR A 142 10.53 0.83 1.51
C THR A 142 11.51 -0.08 0.78
N PRO A 143 11.15 -1.33 0.47
CA PRO A 143 11.92 -2.13 -0.47
C PRO A 143 11.95 -1.41 -1.82
N MET A 144 13.15 -1.16 -2.35
CA MET A 144 13.30 -0.48 -3.65
C MET A 144 12.84 -1.40 -4.79
N PRO A 145 11.94 -0.93 -5.67
CA PRO A 145 11.64 -1.60 -6.94
C PRO A 145 12.66 -1.19 -8.00
N ASP A 146 12.87 -2.03 -9.01
CA ASP A 146 13.74 -1.72 -10.15
C ASP A 146 13.20 -0.54 -11.00
N TYR A 147 11.87 -0.33 -10.98
CA TYR A 147 11.16 0.69 -11.76
C TYR A 147 9.91 1.18 -11.02
N VAL A 148 9.58 2.47 -11.16
CA VAL A 148 8.29 3.04 -10.72
C VAL A 148 7.59 3.65 -11.93
N VAL A 149 6.35 3.23 -12.18
CA VAL A 149 5.63 3.51 -13.45
C VAL A 149 4.33 4.27 -13.16
N PRO A 150 4.40 5.56 -12.76
CA PRO A 150 3.21 6.31 -12.37
C PRO A 150 2.40 6.74 -13.60
N PRO A 151 1.05 6.60 -13.58
CA PRO A 151 0.20 7.28 -14.55
C PRO A 151 0.24 8.79 -14.29
N PHE A 152 0.46 9.56 -15.35
CA PHE A 152 0.31 11.00 -15.38
C PHE A 152 -1.04 11.37 -15.99
N VAL A 153 -1.79 12.22 -15.31
CA VAL A 153 -3.07 12.76 -15.77
C VAL A 153 -3.19 14.20 -15.24
N SER A 154 -3.73 15.11 -16.04
CA SER A 154 -3.97 16.49 -15.62
C SER A 154 -5.04 16.55 -14.52
N GLY A 155 -4.99 17.58 -13.67
CA GLY A 155 -5.95 17.73 -12.58
C GLY A 155 -7.41 17.83 -13.07
N SER A 156 -7.66 18.56 -14.15
CA SER A 156 -8.99 18.66 -14.77
C SER A 156 -9.49 17.32 -15.31
N THR A 157 -8.66 16.55 -16.02
CA THR A 157 -9.02 15.19 -16.47
C THR A 157 -9.21 14.22 -15.31
N LEU A 158 -8.52 14.41 -14.17
CA LEU A 158 -8.75 13.62 -12.96
C LEU A 158 -10.09 13.96 -12.30
N VAL A 159 -10.43 15.24 -12.15
CA VAL A 159 -11.76 15.68 -11.66
C VAL A 159 -12.87 15.13 -12.56
N GLU A 160 -12.77 15.29 -13.88
CA GLU A 160 -13.75 14.78 -14.86
C GLU A 160 -14.00 13.27 -14.69
N ARG A 161 -12.92 12.48 -14.55
CA ARG A 161 -13.01 11.03 -14.35
C ARG A 161 -13.59 10.65 -12.99
N LEU A 162 -13.41 11.47 -11.95
CA LEU A 162 -13.98 11.25 -10.62
C LEU A 162 -15.48 11.62 -10.55
N GLU A 163 -15.92 12.67 -11.27
CA GLU A 163 -17.35 12.94 -11.48
C GLU A 163 -18.04 11.77 -12.21
N GLN A 164 -17.43 11.27 -13.29
CA GLN A 164 -17.99 10.18 -14.10
C GLN A 164 -18.04 8.82 -13.38
N ARG A 165 -17.01 8.49 -12.59
CA ARG A 165 -16.88 7.18 -11.91
C ARG A 165 -17.43 7.17 -10.49
N GLY A 166 -17.69 8.35 -9.92
CA GLY A 166 -18.00 8.54 -8.51
C GLY A 166 -16.73 8.69 -7.66
N TRP A 167 -16.78 9.63 -6.72
CA TRP A 167 -15.69 9.90 -5.79
C TRP A 167 -15.48 8.77 -4.77
N PRO A 168 -14.23 8.52 -4.30
CA PRO A 168 -13.95 7.52 -3.28
C PRO A 168 -14.77 7.75 -2.01
N GLY A 169 -15.24 6.68 -1.36
CA GLY A 169 -16.14 6.80 -0.20
C GLY A 169 -15.59 7.61 0.99
N TRP A 170 -14.26 7.74 1.08
CA TRP A 170 -13.51 8.52 2.07
C TRP A 170 -13.18 9.97 1.61
N ALA A 171 -13.21 10.25 0.31
CA ALA A 171 -12.98 11.57 -0.27
C ALA A 171 -14.30 12.09 -0.87
N LYS A 172 -15.09 12.84 -0.09
CA LYS A 172 -16.36 13.43 -0.53
C LYS A 172 -16.31 14.96 -0.48
N PRO A 173 -15.52 15.61 -1.37
CA PRO A 173 -15.51 17.06 -1.48
C PRO A 173 -16.90 17.60 -1.87
N GLY A 174 -17.45 18.50 -1.05
CA GLY A 174 -18.80 19.06 -1.26
C GLY A 174 -18.87 20.25 -2.21
N SER A 175 -17.74 20.92 -2.45
CA SER A 175 -17.63 22.09 -3.34
C SER A 175 -16.58 21.84 -4.43
N GLU A 176 -16.70 22.55 -5.56
CA GLU A 176 -15.72 22.46 -6.65
C GLU A 176 -14.30 22.84 -6.20
N SER A 177 -14.19 23.84 -5.31
CA SER A 177 -12.92 24.19 -4.65
C SER A 177 -12.32 23.05 -3.82
N ALA A 178 -13.15 22.24 -3.15
CA ALA A 178 -12.67 21.09 -2.39
C ALA A 178 -12.28 19.91 -3.30
N LYS A 179 -12.93 19.75 -4.47
CA LYS A 179 -12.55 18.76 -5.48
C LYS A 179 -11.17 19.07 -6.06
N GLN A 180 -10.99 20.33 -6.46
CA GLN A 180 -9.74 20.83 -7.02
C GLN A 180 -8.60 20.71 -6.00
N HIS A 181 -8.81 21.17 -4.76
CA HIS A 181 -7.79 21.09 -3.71
C HIS A 181 -7.40 19.63 -3.36
N PHE A 182 -8.38 18.71 -3.30
CA PHE A 182 -8.10 17.28 -3.12
C PHE A 182 -7.22 16.70 -4.25
N VAL A 183 -7.48 17.11 -5.50
CA VAL A 183 -6.69 16.68 -6.65
C VAL A 183 -5.28 17.30 -6.64
N GLU A 184 -5.14 18.54 -6.20
CA GLU A 184 -3.85 19.21 -6.01
C GLU A 184 -3.00 18.51 -4.93
N ASP A 185 -3.58 18.21 -3.76
CA ASP A 185 -2.92 17.47 -2.67
C ASP A 185 -2.48 16.06 -3.12
N TRP A 186 -3.30 15.39 -3.93
CA TRP A 186 -2.99 14.07 -4.48
C TRP A 186 -1.83 14.14 -5.49
N LEU A 187 -1.85 15.11 -6.41
CA LEU A 187 -0.77 15.29 -7.38
C LEU A 187 0.55 15.70 -6.70
N ALA A 188 0.50 16.60 -5.71
CA ALA A 188 1.65 16.98 -4.90
C ALA A 188 2.24 15.77 -4.13
N THR A 189 1.38 14.94 -3.54
CA THR A 189 1.80 13.67 -2.91
C THR A 189 2.44 12.72 -3.93
N GLN A 190 1.90 12.63 -5.15
CA GLN A 190 2.48 11.80 -6.22
C GLN A 190 3.86 12.30 -6.65
N ASP A 191 4.09 13.62 -6.75
CA ASP A 191 5.40 14.18 -7.10
C ASP A 191 6.44 14.06 -5.97
N ILE A 192 6.03 14.11 -4.70
CA ILE A 192 6.92 13.80 -3.55
C ILE A 192 7.38 12.33 -3.62
N ILE A 193 6.46 11.39 -3.86
CA ILE A 193 6.78 9.95 -3.99
C ILE A 193 7.77 9.71 -5.13
N GLN A 194 7.52 10.30 -6.31
CA GLN A 194 8.41 10.17 -7.47
C GLN A 194 9.80 10.76 -7.18
N SER A 195 9.86 11.94 -6.57
CA SER A 195 11.12 12.58 -6.20
C SER A 195 11.95 11.74 -5.23
N ALA A 196 11.29 11.11 -4.24
CA ALA A 196 11.95 10.23 -3.27
C ALA A 196 12.50 8.93 -3.90
N TYR A 197 11.88 8.41 -4.96
CA TYR A 197 12.43 7.31 -5.75
C TYR A 197 13.60 7.76 -6.65
N GLN A 198 13.48 8.91 -7.32
CA GLN A 198 14.56 9.46 -8.15
C GLN A 198 15.83 9.79 -7.34
N GLN A 199 15.67 10.27 -6.10
CA GLN A 199 16.77 10.51 -5.15
C GLN A 199 17.49 9.22 -4.74
N GLN A 200 16.84 8.06 -4.85
CA GLN A 200 17.40 6.73 -4.60
C GLN A 200 17.85 6.04 -5.91
N ALA A 201 18.01 6.82 -7.00
CA ALA A 201 18.35 6.36 -8.34
C ALA A 201 17.38 5.36 -8.99
N VAL A 202 16.17 5.19 -8.44
CA VAL A 202 15.12 4.34 -9.04
C VAL A 202 14.51 5.04 -10.25
N PRO A 203 14.53 4.44 -11.45
CA PRO A 203 13.92 5.02 -12.65
C PRO A 203 12.40 5.22 -12.52
N VAL A 204 11.95 6.45 -12.72
CA VAL A 204 10.52 6.83 -12.76
C VAL A 204 10.08 7.02 -14.21
N ILE A 205 9.15 6.18 -14.67
CA ILE A 205 8.69 6.11 -16.06
C ILE A 205 7.23 6.56 -16.13
N ARG A 206 7.02 7.87 -16.33
CA ARG A 206 5.69 8.49 -16.42
C ARG A 206 4.94 8.01 -17.66
N LEU A 207 3.76 7.43 -17.48
CA LEU A 207 2.85 7.06 -18.56
C LEU A 207 1.82 8.16 -18.79
N ASP A 208 1.64 8.64 -20.01
CA ASP A 208 0.63 9.66 -20.31
C ASP A 208 -0.77 9.02 -20.43
N ASN A 209 -1.60 9.32 -19.45
CA ASN A 209 -2.97 8.84 -19.29
C ASN A 209 -3.99 9.99 -19.43
N ASN A 210 -3.65 11.09 -20.11
CA ASN A 210 -4.62 12.15 -20.43
C ASN A 210 -5.60 11.72 -21.54
N ALA A 211 -5.16 10.90 -22.49
CA ALA A 211 -5.99 10.37 -23.56
C ALA A 211 -7.20 9.57 -23.03
N SER A 212 -8.33 9.62 -23.75
CA SER A 212 -9.57 8.92 -23.39
C SER A 212 -9.64 7.45 -23.84
N GLY A 213 -8.62 6.96 -24.56
CA GLY A 213 -8.53 5.58 -25.04
C GLY A 213 -7.18 4.93 -24.73
N THR A 214 -7.17 3.61 -24.54
CA THR A 214 -6.00 2.86 -24.07
C THR A 214 -4.84 2.84 -25.06
N GLN A 215 -5.08 2.99 -26.37
CA GLN A 215 -4.09 2.77 -27.42
C GLN A 215 -2.75 3.51 -27.26
N GLN A 216 -2.74 4.69 -26.63
CA GLN A 216 -1.52 5.41 -26.30
C GLN A 216 -0.76 4.77 -25.13
N LEU A 217 -1.49 4.42 -24.07
CA LEU A 217 -0.98 3.71 -22.90
C LEU A 217 -0.46 2.31 -23.29
N ASP A 218 -1.21 1.57 -24.12
CA ASP A 218 -0.83 0.25 -24.63
C ASP A 218 0.49 0.31 -25.41
N ARG A 219 0.71 1.36 -26.22
CA ARG A 219 1.98 1.61 -26.92
C ARG A 219 3.12 1.94 -25.96
N GLN A 220 2.88 2.77 -24.95
CA GLN A 220 3.89 3.12 -23.95
C GLN A 220 4.28 1.90 -23.09
N LEU A 221 3.32 1.10 -22.66
CA LEU A 221 3.53 -0.18 -21.96
C LEU A 221 4.27 -1.20 -22.85
N ALA A 222 3.94 -1.28 -24.14
CA ALA A 222 4.68 -2.12 -25.07
C ALA A 222 6.13 -1.65 -25.22
N VAL A 223 6.39 -0.36 -25.41
CA VAL A 223 7.76 0.20 -25.46
C VAL A 223 8.52 -0.09 -24.17
N LEU A 224 7.90 0.13 -23.01
CA LEU A 224 8.47 -0.22 -21.71
C LEU A 224 8.85 -1.70 -21.63
N ALA A 225 7.93 -2.61 -21.97
CA ALA A 225 8.18 -4.05 -22.00
C ALA A 225 9.19 -4.50 -23.08
N ASN A 226 9.62 -3.62 -24.00
CA ASN A 226 10.79 -3.83 -24.87
C ASN A 226 12.10 -3.30 -24.26
N ALA A 227 12.04 -2.27 -23.41
CA ALA A 227 13.18 -1.55 -22.86
C ALA A 227 13.66 -2.02 -21.47
N LEU A 228 12.81 -2.72 -20.71
CA LEU A 228 13.21 -3.31 -19.43
C LEU A 228 14.31 -4.37 -19.63
N PRO A 229 15.43 -4.31 -18.85
CA PRO A 229 16.46 -5.33 -18.90
C PRO A 229 15.91 -6.66 -18.36
N GLY A 230 16.27 -7.77 -19.01
CA GLY A 230 15.76 -9.10 -18.66
C GLY A 230 15.15 -9.86 -19.85
N ARG A 231 14.91 -9.20 -20.99
CA ARG A 231 14.73 -9.94 -22.25
C ARG A 231 16.01 -10.70 -22.58
N PRO A 232 15.95 -12.03 -22.85
CA PRO A 232 17.03 -12.67 -23.57
C PRO A 232 17.12 -12.00 -24.96
N ALA A 233 18.35 -11.72 -25.41
CA ALA A 233 18.55 -11.37 -26.81
C ALA A 233 18.11 -12.58 -27.65
N LEU A 234 17.21 -12.35 -28.63
CA LEU A 234 16.74 -13.40 -29.53
C LEU A 234 17.87 -13.72 -30.53
N GLY A 235 18.59 -14.80 -30.24
CA GLY A 235 19.55 -15.49 -31.12
C GLY A 235 19.22 -16.97 -31.20
#